data_AF-A0A0Q7TYY7-F1
#
_entry.id   AF-A0A0Q7TYY7-F1
#
_cell.length_a   1.000
_cell.length_b   1.000
_cell.length_c   1.000
_cell.angle_alpha   90.00
_cell.angle_beta   90.00
_cell.angle_gamma   90.00
#
_symmetry.space_group_name_H-M   'P 1'
#
loop_
_entity.id
_entity.type
_entity.pdbx_description
1 polymer ?
#
loop_
_entity_poly.entity_id
_entity_poly.type
_entity_poly.pdbx_seq_one_letter_code
_entity_poly.pdbx_strand_id
1 'polypeptide(L)' 'MGRLKGGANTEAEAEKLSLAQFNLLIEGAQWRFDAATNSNLRKDAFKRLVWLEAQRERLHGVEAPDRKLAARQGAD' A
#
# COMPACT_ATOMS: atom_id res chain seq x y z
N MET A 1 8.61 -19.52 7.13
CA MET A 1 8.49 -18.12 6.67
C MET A 1 7.75 -18.10 5.33
N GLY A 2 6.41 -18.10 5.38
CA GLY A 2 5.56 -18.21 4.19
C GLY A 2 5.66 -16.95 3.34
N ARG A 3 5.95 -17.10 2.04
CA ARG A 3 5.76 -16.04 1.06
C ARG A 3 4.35 -15.48 1.22
N LEU A 4 4.20 -14.15 1.31
CA LEU A 4 2.93 -13.46 1.10
C LEU A 4 2.51 -13.66 -0.36
N LYS A 5 2.11 -14.88 -0.71
CA LYS A 5 1.59 -15.30 -2.00
C LYS A 5 0.07 -15.16 -1.87
N GLY A 6 -0.45 -13.94 -2.00
CA GLY A 6 -1.89 -13.68 -1.84
C GLY A 6 -2.22 -12.36 -1.14
N GLY A 7 -1.58 -11.26 -1.52
CA GLY A 7 -2.20 -9.96 -1.30
C GLY A 7 -3.21 -9.69 -2.41
N ALA A 8 -4.33 -9.03 -2.11
CA ALA A 8 -5.33 -8.63 -3.11
C ALA A 8 -4.66 -7.85 -4.24
N ASN A 9 -4.73 -8.28 -5.50
CA ASN A 9 -4.17 -7.56 -6.65
C ASN A 9 -5.25 -6.93 -7.52
N THR A 10 -6.51 -7.17 -7.17
CA THR A 10 -7.71 -6.65 -7.82
C THR A 10 -8.63 -6.02 -6.79
N GLU A 11 -9.53 -5.15 -7.23
CA GLU A 11 -10.53 -4.52 -6.34
C GLU A 11 -11.44 -5.57 -5.68
N ALA A 12 -11.86 -6.59 -6.44
CA ALA A 12 -12.71 -7.68 -5.92
C ALA A 12 -12.03 -8.51 -4.81
N GLU A 13 -10.70 -8.63 -4.84
CA GLU A 13 -9.96 -9.24 -3.75
C GLU A 13 -9.79 -8.28 -2.57
N ALA A 14 -9.65 -6.98 -2.84
CA ALA A 14 -9.48 -5.94 -1.82
C ALA A 14 -10.76 -5.80 -0.97
N GLU A 15 -11.93 -5.93 -1.58
CA GLU A 15 -13.24 -5.93 -0.91
C GLU A 15 -13.40 -7.05 0.13
N LYS A 16 -12.65 -8.16 -0.03
CA LYS A 16 -12.68 -9.29 0.91
C LYS A 16 -11.74 -9.08 2.10
N LEU A 17 -10.94 -8.02 2.08
CA LEU A 17 -9.97 -7.74 3.14
C LEU A 17 -10.61 -6.94 4.27
N SER A 18 -10.41 -7.46 5.48
CA SER A 18 -10.59 -6.67 6.70
C SER A 18 -9.58 -5.53 6.79
N LEU A 19 -9.91 -4.52 7.59
CA LEU A 19 -9.00 -3.41 7.89
C LEU A 19 -7.64 -3.90 8.43
N ALA A 20 -7.63 -4.91 9.30
CA ALA A 20 -6.40 -5.48 9.86
C ALA A 20 -5.52 -6.11 8.77
N GLN A 21 -6.12 -6.79 7.78
CA GLN A 21 -5.38 -7.35 6.65
C GLN A 21 -4.84 -6.26 5.73
N PHE A 22 -5.58 -5.18 5.50
CA PHE A 22 -5.04 -4.01 4.79
C PHE A 22 -3.81 -3.45 5.50
N ASN A 23 -3.89 -3.25 6.82
CA ASN A 23 -2.78 -2.70 7.59
C ASN A 23 -1.52 -3.58 7.50
N LEU A 24 -1.68 -4.90 7.62
CA LEU A 24 -0.57 -5.85 7.46
C LEU A 24 0.04 -5.79 6.05
N LEU A 25 -0.78 -5.69 5.00
CA LEU A 25 -0.29 -5.60 3.63
C LEU A 25 0.40 -4.26 3.35
N ILE A 26 -0.11 -3.17 3.91
CA ILE A 26 0.46 -1.81 3.83
C ILE A 26 1.83 -1.79 4.53
N GLU A 27 1.93 -2.30 5.76
CA GLU A 27 3.19 -2.41 6.49
C GLU A 27 4.22 -3.23 5.71
N GLY A 28 3.80 -4.36 5.13
CA GLY A 28 4.65 -5.18 4.29
C GLY A 28 5.08 -4.49 2.98
N ALA A 29 4.26 -3.60 2.41
CA ALA A 29 4.61 -2.83 1.23
C ALA A 29 5.59 -1.70 1.58
N GLN A 30 5.38 -1.02 2.71
CA GLN A 30 6.28 -0.01 3.26
C GLN A 30 7.67 -0.59 3.53
N TRP A 31 7.74 -1.73 4.25
CA TRP A 31 9.01 -2.40 4.50
C TRP A 31 9.77 -2.74 3.20
N ARG A 32 9.06 -3.17 2.15
CA ARG A 32 9.67 -3.46 0.84
C ARG A 32 10.16 -2.19 0.14
N PHE A 33 9.44 -1.08 0.28
CA PHE A 33 9.85 0.20 -0.27
C PHE A 33 11.14 0.69 0.39
N ASP A 34 11.21 0.59 1.72
CA ASP A 34 12.37 0.99 2.51
C ASP A 34 13.58 0.08 2.28
N ALA A 35 13.36 -1.23 2.22
CA ALA A 35 14.41 -2.24 2.03
C ALA A 35 14.82 -2.44 0.55
N ALA A 36 14.17 -1.76 -0.41
CA ALA A 36 14.45 -1.95 -1.83
C ALA A 36 15.89 -1.54 -2.19
N THR A 37 16.65 -2.46 -2.77
CA THR A 37 18.04 -2.27 -3.20
C THR A 37 18.19 -1.68 -4.60
N ASN A 38 17.09 -1.56 -5.36
CA ASN A 38 17.07 -0.91 -6.66
C ASN A 38 15.77 -0.14 -6.91
N SER A 39 15.82 0.77 -7.88
CA SER A 39 14.75 1.69 -8.23
C SER A 39 13.49 1.00 -8.77
N ASN A 40 13.62 -0.12 -9.49
CA ASN A 40 12.46 -0.87 -9.99
C ASN A 40 11.68 -1.51 -8.85
N LEU A 41 12.36 -2.21 -7.94
CA LEU A 41 11.74 -2.80 -6.76
C LEU A 41 11.10 -1.73 -5.86
N ARG A 42 11.78 -0.59 -5.68
CA ARG A 42 11.24 0.54 -4.92
C ARG A 42 9.96 1.08 -5.56
N LYS A 43 9.95 1.25 -6.87
CA LYS A 43 8.78 1.72 -7.63
C LYS A 43 7.60 0.75 -7.52
N ASP A 44 7.85 -0.55 -7.62
CA ASP A 44 6.79 -1.56 -7.52
C ASP A 44 6.23 -1.64 -6.09
N ALA A 45 7.08 -1.56 -5.07
CA ALA A 45 6.64 -1.47 -3.68
C ALA A 45 5.82 -0.19 -3.42
N PHE A 46 6.24 0.95 -3.97
CA PHE A 46 5.51 2.21 -3.85
C PHE A 46 4.11 2.14 -4.49
N LYS A 47 4.01 1.65 -5.73
CA LYS A 47 2.71 1.45 -6.39
C LYS A 47 1.80 0.55 -5.56
N ARG A 48 2.36 -0.51 -4.99
CA ARG A 48 1.63 -1.45 -4.15
C ARG A 48 1.11 -0.78 -2.88
N LEU A 49 1.96 0.00 -2.21
CA LEU A 49 1.62 0.78 -1.02
C LEU A 49 0.45 1.72 -1.30
N VAL A 50 0.59 2.60 -2.29
CA VAL A 50 -0.42 3.60 -2.66
C VAL A 50 -1.75 2.95 -3.04
N TRP A 51 -1.71 1.85 -3.79
CA TRP A 51 -2.94 1.14 -4.17
C TRP A 51 -3.66 0.56 -2.95
N LEU A 52 -2.93 -0.08 -2.03
CA LEU A 52 -3.54 -0.66 -0.82
C LEU A 52 -4.13 0.41 0.09
N GLU A 53 -3.43 1.54 0.26
CA GLU A 53 -3.91 2.68 1.01
C GLU A 53 -5.19 3.27 0.42
N ALA A 54 -5.25 3.43 -0.91
CA ALA A 54 -6.44 3.91 -1.58
C ALA A 54 -7.64 2.95 -1.41
N GLN A 55 -7.41 1.64 -1.48
CA GLN A 55 -8.48 0.65 -1.23
C GLN A 55 -8.92 0.65 0.23
N ARG A 56 -7.98 0.78 1.19
CA ARG A 56 -8.30 0.89 2.62
C ARG A 56 -9.16 2.13 2.90
N GLU A 57 -8.80 3.27 2.32
CA GLU A 57 -9.57 4.51 2.43
C GLU A 57 -10.96 4.36 1.82
N ARG A 58 -11.07 3.81 0.60
CA ARG A 58 -12.35 3.59 -0.09
C ARG A 58 -13.30 2.67 0.70
N LEU A 59 -12.79 1.57 1.25
CA LEU A 59 -13.61 0.51 1.84
C LEU A 59 -13.85 0.69 3.33
N HIS A 60 -12.89 1.29 4.05
CA HIS A 60 -12.92 1.39 5.51
C HIS A 60 -12.88 2.83 6.03
N GLY A 61 -12.78 3.84 5.14
CA GLY A 61 -12.81 5.25 5.51
C GLY A 61 -11.57 5.75 6.28
N VAL A 62 -10.49 4.97 6.30
CA VAL A 62 -9.27 5.30 7.04
C VAL A 62 -8.25 5.96 6.13
N GLU A 63 -8.11 7.28 6.23
CA GLU A 63 -7.23 8.12 5.41
C GLU A 63 -5.76 7.62 5.40
N ALA A 64 -5.17 7.60 4.22
CA ALA A 64 -3.78 7.22 4.00
C ALA A 64 -2.81 8.31 4.53
N PRO A 65 -1.87 7.98 5.44
CA PRO A 65 -0.91 8.97 5.94
C PRO A 65 -0.02 9.56 4.83
N ASP A 66 0.38 8.75 3.83
CA ASP A 66 1.31 9.18 2.77
C ASP A 66 0.69 10.12 1.72
N ARG A 67 -0.64 10.21 1.63
CA ARG A 67 -1.30 11.26 0.81
C ARG A 67 -0.97 12.67 1.29
N LYS A 68 -0.61 12.85 2.57
CA LYS A 68 -0.14 14.15 3.09
C LYS A 68 1.22 14.57 2.53
N LEU A 69 2.05 13.62 2.08
CA LEU A 69 3.32 13.91 1.41
C LEU A 69 3.10 14.29 -0.06
N ALA A 70 2.18 13.62 -0.78
CA ALA A 70 1.85 13.95 -2.16
C ALA A 70 1.21 15.34 -2.30
N ALA A 71 0.32 15.73 -1.37
CA ALA A 71 -0.29 17.06 -1.36
C ALA A 71 0.72 18.20 -1.06
N ARG A 72 1.87 17.90 -0.44
CA ARG A 72 2.94 18.87 -0.15
C ARG A 72 3.96 19.03 -1.27
N GLN A 73 3.98 18.14 -2.27
CA GLN A 73 4.91 18.22 -3.41
C GLN A 73 4.36 19.00 -4.63
N GLY A 74 3.13 19.51 -4.53
CA GLY A 74 2.50 20.36 -5.56
C GLY A 74 2.34 21.83 -5.15
N ALA A 75 3.05 22.28 -4.12
CA ALA A 75 3.08 23.67 -3.68
C ALA A 75 4.50 24.23 -3.87
N ASP A 76 4.90 24.39 -5.13
CA ASP A 76 5.93 25.33 -5.58
C ASP A 76 5.47 25.95 -6.91
#